data_AF-A0A517QZ49-F1
#
_entry.id   AF-A0A517QZ49-F1
#
_cell.length_a   1.000
_cell.length_b   1.000
_cell.length_c   1.000
_cell.angle_alpha   90.00
_cell.angle_beta   90.00
_cell.angle_gamma   90.00
#
_symmetry.space_group_name_H-M   'P 1'
#
loop_
_entity.id
_entity.type
_entity.pdbx_description
1 polymer ?
#
loop_
_entity_poly.entity_id
_entity_poly.type
_entity_poly.pdbx_seq_one_letter_code
_entity_poly.pdbx_strand_id
1 'polypeptide(L)'
;MFGLFRGWRRGRLKKKPFPEQWEQWLNENFTQFRMLPVEDQQELRKSVQIFVAEKHWEAAKGFQLTEEMKVIVAAQACVLTLGFPGDYFDNLSSVILFEDEYSRKTSGLERRGWVASMETGVRYGEAMLHGPVALSWEDTLRGARIPNDGFNLVYHEFAHILDFADFSVDGIPSAFGLEDLDRWKESFTREYHNHVRATRQGEHTLLGRYAATNPAEFLAVGTEVFFEKPRLMQVRLPQLFDLFREFYRQNPAEWKADETQES
;
A
#
# COMPACT_ATOMS: atom_id res chain seq x y z
N MET A 1 -21.79 -2.66 -20.93
CA MET A 1 -20.87 -2.83 -22.07
C MET A 1 -19.40 -2.55 -21.71
N PHE A 2 -19.08 -1.54 -20.89
CA PHE A 2 -17.69 -1.22 -20.48
C PHE A 2 -16.96 -2.35 -19.71
N GLY A 3 -17.64 -3.09 -18.84
CA GLY A 3 -17.02 -4.19 -18.06
C GLY A 3 -16.50 -5.37 -18.89
N LEU A 4 -17.21 -5.74 -19.97
CA LEU A 4 -16.80 -6.83 -20.86
C LEU A 4 -15.54 -6.45 -21.67
N PHE A 5 -15.48 -5.20 -22.13
CA PHE A 5 -14.30 -4.68 -22.84
C PHE A 5 -13.08 -4.57 -21.91
N ARG A 6 -13.30 -4.13 -20.65
CA ARG A 6 -12.28 -4.09 -19.61
C ARG A 6 -11.73 -5.48 -19.28
N GLY A 7 -12.61 -6.45 -19.02
CA GLY A 7 -12.21 -7.84 -18.76
C GLY A 7 -11.44 -8.47 -19.91
N TRP A 8 -11.86 -8.21 -21.16
CA TRP A 8 -11.13 -8.65 -22.34
C TRP A 8 -9.74 -8.01 -22.47
N ARG A 9 -9.63 -6.69 -22.25
CA ARG A 9 -8.34 -5.96 -22.27
C ARG A 9 -7.39 -6.51 -21.22
N ARG A 10 -7.86 -6.68 -19.97
CA ARG A 10 -7.08 -7.28 -18.87
C ARG A 10 -6.65 -8.71 -19.20
N GLY A 11 -7.56 -9.53 -19.72
CA GLY A 11 -7.25 -10.90 -20.16
C GLY A 11 -6.16 -10.95 -21.24
N ARG A 12 -6.09 -9.96 -22.13
CA ARG A 12 -4.98 -9.84 -23.10
C ARG A 12 -3.68 -9.40 -22.45
N LEU A 13 -3.72 -8.48 -21.49
CA LEU A 13 -2.53 -8.04 -20.76
C LEU A 13 -1.94 -9.19 -19.93
N LYS A 14 -2.75 -9.92 -19.16
CA LYS A 14 -2.33 -11.09 -18.35
C LYS A 14 -1.72 -12.24 -19.19
N LYS A 15 -2.05 -12.32 -20.49
CA LYS A 15 -1.52 -13.34 -21.41
C LYS A 15 -0.20 -12.94 -22.07
N LYS A 16 0.17 -11.66 -22.05
CA LYS A 16 1.46 -11.24 -22.58
C LYS A 16 2.57 -11.72 -21.63
N PRO A 17 3.73 -12.16 -22.16
CA PRO A 17 4.86 -12.46 -21.31
C PRO A 17 5.22 -11.23 -20.46
N PHE A 18 5.59 -11.46 -19.21
CA PHE A 18 6.09 -10.40 -18.34
C PHE A 18 7.43 -9.91 -18.90
N PRO A 19 7.64 -8.59 -19.12
CA PRO A 19 8.88 -8.10 -19.71
C PRO A 19 10.11 -8.45 -18.86
N GLU A 20 11.17 -8.95 -19.49
CA GLU A 20 12.41 -9.35 -18.80
C GLU A 20 13.04 -8.20 -18.02
N GLN A 21 13.02 -6.98 -18.57
CA GLN A 21 13.52 -5.79 -17.88
C GLN A 21 12.72 -5.47 -16.60
N TRP A 22 11.41 -5.72 -16.61
CA TRP A 22 10.56 -5.52 -15.43
C TRP A 22 10.87 -6.56 -14.37
N GLU A 23 11.09 -7.80 -14.77
CA GLU A 23 11.54 -8.88 -13.89
C GLU A 23 12.85 -8.51 -13.20
N GLN A 24 13.82 -8.00 -13.96
CA GLN A 24 15.10 -7.53 -13.43
C GLN A 24 14.90 -6.43 -12.37
N TRP A 25 14.11 -5.38 -12.68
CA TRP A 25 13.87 -4.29 -11.72
C TRP A 25 13.18 -4.76 -10.43
N LEU A 26 12.20 -5.68 -10.53
CA LEU A 26 11.56 -6.23 -9.34
C LEU A 26 12.55 -7.03 -8.49
N ASN A 27 13.37 -7.86 -9.12
CA ASN A 27 14.38 -8.65 -8.42
C ASN A 27 15.48 -7.77 -7.79
N GLU A 28 15.86 -6.66 -8.42
CA GLU A 28 16.90 -5.76 -7.91
C GLU A 28 16.39 -4.84 -6.80
N ASN A 29 15.18 -4.31 -6.94
CA ASN A 29 14.70 -3.21 -6.12
C ASN A 29 13.60 -3.57 -5.12
N PHE A 30 12.88 -4.66 -5.31
CA PHE A 30 11.72 -5.00 -4.47
C PHE A 30 11.95 -6.29 -3.69
N THR A 31 12.47 -6.17 -2.47
CA THR A 31 12.88 -7.34 -1.68
C THR A 31 11.70 -8.28 -1.36
N GLN A 32 10.51 -7.73 -1.06
CA GLN A 32 9.32 -8.54 -0.77
C GLN A 32 8.86 -9.38 -1.97
N PHE A 33 9.08 -8.95 -3.22
CA PHE A 33 8.76 -9.78 -4.39
C PHE A 33 9.50 -11.12 -4.36
N ARG A 34 10.78 -11.11 -3.98
CA ARG A 34 11.59 -12.33 -3.84
C ARG A 34 11.14 -13.20 -2.66
N MET A 35 10.42 -12.63 -1.70
CA MET A 35 9.94 -13.34 -0.52
C MET A 35 8.58 -14.01 -0.71
N LEU A 36 7.84 -13.60 -1.75
CA LEU A 36 6.52 -14.15 -2.06
C LEU A 36 6.61 -15.60 -2.53
N PRO A 37 5.60 -16.43 -2.20
CA PRO A 37 5.39 -17.72 -2.87
C PRO A 37 5.39 -17.60 -4.40
N VAL A 38 5.81 -18.64 -5.10
CA VAL A 38 5.95 -18.61 -6.58
C VAL A 38 4.63 -18.28 -7.26
N GLU A 39 3.52 -18.81 -6.74
CA GLU A 39 2.16 -18.55 -7.23
C GLU A 39 1.78 -17.07 -7.07
N ASP A 40 2.11 -16.48 -5.92
CA ASP A 40 1.85 -15.07 -5.63
C ASP A 40 2.73 -14.15 -6.49
N GLN A 41 4.00 -14.52 -6.74
CA GLN A 41 4.84 -13.79 -7.68
C GLN A 41 4.23 -13.81 -9.10
N GLN A 42 3.64 -14.92 -9.54
CA GLN A 42 2.99 -15.00 -10.85
C GLN A 42 1.75 -14.12 -10.93
N GLU A 43 0.92 -14.07 -9.88
CA GLU A 43 -0.23 -13.18 -9.87
C GLU A 43 0.18 -11.71 -9.74
N LEU A 44 1.25 -11.41 -9.00
CA LEU A 44 1.79 -10.06 -8.90
C LEU A 44 2.21 -9.54 -10.28
N ARG A 45 2.96 -10.32 -11.06
CA ARG A 45 3.39 -9.94 -12.43
C ARG A 45 2.19 -9.54 -13.30
N LYS A 46 1.12 -10.32 -13.27
CA LYS A 46 -0.11 -10.04 -14.03
C LYS A 46 -0.79 -8.76 -13.55
N SER A 47 -0.86 -8.57 -12.23
CA SER A 47 -1.47 -7.39 -11.60
C SER A 47 -0.68 -6.13 -11.93
N VAL A 48 0.65 -6.18 -11.88
CA VAL A 48 1.57 -5.11 -12.28
C VAL A 48 1.36 -4.72 -13.74
N GLN A 49 1.26 -5.69 -14.67
CA GLN A 49 0.98 -5.40 -16.08
C GLN A 49 -0.34 -4.66 -16.30
N ILE A 50 -1.38 -5.02 -15.54
CA ILE A 50 -2.67 -4.33 -15.59
C ILE A 50 -2.53 -2.93 -15.01
N PHE A 51 -1.96 -2.82 -13.82
CA PHE A 51 -1.85 -1.57 -13.09
C PHE A 51 -1.07 -0.53 -13.90
N VAL A 52 0.12 -0.89 -14.40
CA VAL A 52 0.93 0.01 -15.24
C VAL A 52 0.17 0.45 -16.50
N ALA A 53 -0.58 -0.45 -17.13
CA ALA A 53 -1.30 -0.16 -18.37
C ALA A 53 -2.62 0.61 -18.19
N GLU A 54 -3.24 0.58 -17.01
CA GLU A 54 -4.53 1.22 -16.74
C GLU A 54 -4.39 2.56 -16.02
N LYS A 55 -3.36 2.75 -15.19
CA LYS A 55 -3.18 3.99 -14.43
C LYS A 55 -2.57 5.09 -15.28
N HIS A 56 -2.98 6.31 -14.98
CA HIS A 56 -2.32 7.50 -15.52
C HIS A 56 -1.11 7.81 -14.65
N TRP A 57 0.02 8.10 -15.28
CA TRP A 57 1.29 8.30 -14.60
C TRP A 57 1.83 9.67 -14.91
N GLU A 58 2.13 10.43 -13.88
CA GLU A 58 2.65 11.78 -13.99
C GLU A 58 3.90 11.93 -13.12
N ALA A 59 4.81 12.79 -13.54
CA ALA A 59 5.91 13.24 -12.70
C ALA A 59 5.83 14.75 -12.56
N ALA A 60 5.97 15.23 -11.33
CA ALA A 60 5.81 16.63 -11.03
C ALA A 60 7.11 17.41 -11.31
N LYS A 61 6.95 18.70 -11.68
CA LYS A 61 8.03 19.71 -11.66
C LYS A 61 9.26 19.38 -12.50
N GLY A 62 9.07 18.71 -13.64
CA GLY A 62 10.16 18.37 -14.55
C GLY A 62 10.96 17.13 -14.14
N PHE A 63 10.56 16.44 -13.06
CA PHE A 63 11.04 15.10 -12.76
C PHE A 63 10.72 14.15 -13.92
N GLN A 64 11.69 13.32 -14.31
CA GLN A 64 11.52 12.40 -15.43
C GLN A 64 10.95 11.08 -14.96
N LEU A 65 9.74 10.79 -15.40
CA LEU A 65 9.06 9.53 -15.12
C LEU A 65 9.69 8.39 -15.95
N THR A 66 10.20 7.36 -15.28
CA THR A 66 10.71 6.14 -15.95
C THR A 66 9.72 4.98 -15.84
N GLU A 67 9.86 4.00 -16.72
CA GLU A 67 9.06 2.76 -16.64
C GLU A 67 9.39 1.96 -15.36
N GLU A 68 10.64 1.95 -14.92
CA GLU A 68 11.06 1.32 -13.65
C GLU A 68 10.24 1.85 -12.48
N MET A 69 10.11 3.18 -12.38
CA MET A 69 9.33 3.80 -11.31
C MET A 69 7.88 3.31 -11.28
N LYS A 70 7.25 3.20 -12.45
CA LYS A 70 5.88 2.69 -12.57
C LYS A 70 5.78 1.25 -12.09
N VAL A 71 6.72 0.41 -12.49
CA VAL A 71 6.77 -1.01 -12.13
C VAL A 71 6.95 -1.19 -10.62
N ILE A 72 7.87 -0.44 -10.00
CA ILE A 72 8.15 -0.53 -8.56
C ILE A 72 6.96 -0.04 -7.72
N VAL A 73 6.31 1.06 -8.12
CA VAL A 73 5.08 1.52 -7.45
C VAL A 73 3.96 0.49 -7.63
N ALA A 74 3.74 0.03 -8.85
CA ALA A 74 2.68 -0.91 -9.17
C ALA A 74 2.85 -2.23 -8.39
N ALA A 75 4.08 -2.74 -8.26
CA ALA A 75 4.34 -3.98 -7.56
C ALA A 75 4.03 -3.86 -6.06
N GLN A 76 4.49 -2.80 -5.41
CA GLN A 76 4.15 -2.54 -4.02
C GLN A 76 2.63 -2.40 -3.84
N ALA A 77 1.96 -1.55 -4.62
CA ALA A 77 0.51 -1.41 -4.55
C ALA A 77 -0.23 -2.75 -4.73
N CYS A 78 0.18 -3.55 -5.73
CA CYS A 78 -0.49 -4.82 -6.04
C CYS A 78 -0.31 -5.89 -4.96
N VAL A 79 0.78 -5.85 -4.17
CA VAL A 79 0.96 -6.77 -3.01
C VAL A 79 -0.20 -6.65 -2.03
N LEU A 80 -0.68 -5.43 -1.76
CA LEU A 80 -1.83 -5.23 -0.86
C LEU A 80 -3.10 -5.92 -1.35
N THR A 81 -3.18 -6.29 -2.63
CA THR A 81 -4.40 -6.83 -3.24
C THR A 81 -4.32 -8.28 -3.69
N LEU A 82 -3.18 -8.96 -3.48
CA LEU A 82 -2.97 -10.35 -3.92
C LEU A 82 -4.01 -11.34 -3.36
N GLY A 83 -4.46 -11.14 -2.13
CA GLY A 83 -5.45 -12.01 -1.49
C GLY A 83 -6.89 -11.81 -1.99
N PHE A 84 -7.16 -10.79 -2.82
CA PHE A 84 -8.50 -10.49 -3.28
C PHE A 84 -8.79 -11.03 -4.71
N PRO A 85 -10.04 -11.40 -5.03
CA PRO A 85 -10.40 -12.03 -6.31
C PRO A 85 -10.42 -11.08 -7.53
N GLY A 86 -10.00 -9.82 -7.40
CA GLY A 86 -10.13 -8.79 -8.43
C GLY A 86 -9.12 -7.66 -8.28
N ASP A 87 -9.15 -6.68 -9.20
CA ASP A 87 -8.28 -5.50 -9.13
C ASP A 87 -9.02 -4.36 -8.40
N TYR A 88 -8.56 -3.99 -7.20
CA TYR A 88 -9.29 -3.09 -6.30
C TYR A 88 -8.90 -1.63 -6.38
N PHE A 89 -7.92 -1.29 -7.21
CA PHE A 89 -7.55 0.10 -7.45
C PHE A 89 -8.36 0.73 -8.59
N ASP A 90 -9.49 0.16 -9.00
CA ASP A 90 -10.28 0.63 -10.15
C ASP A 90 -10.65 2.11 -10.09
N ASN A 91 -10.87 2.65 -8.89
CA ASN A 91 -11.25 4.04 -8.64
C ASN A 91 -10.04 5.00 -8.57
N LEU A 92 -8.80 4.48 -8.49
CA LEU A 92 -7.58 5.27 -8.58
C LEU A 92 -7.35 5.70 -10.03
N SER A 93 -7.36 7.01 -10.28
CA SER A 93 -7.19 7.57 -11.62
C SER A 93 -5.72 7.73 -12.02
N SER A 94 -4.91 8.36 -11.16
CA SER A 94 -3.52 8.70 -11.46
C SER A 94 -2.56 8.52 -10.28
N VAL A 95 -1.29 8.31 -10.62
CA VAL A 95 -0.15 8.28 -9.70
C VAL A 95 0.86 9.34 -10.12
N ILE A 96 1.22 10.22 -9.18
CA ILE A 96 2.12 11.35 -9.37
C ILE A 96 3.41 11.11 -8.57
N LEU A 97 4.56 11.17 -9.25
CA LEU A 97 5.87 11.02 -8.61
C LEU A 97 6.62 12.34 -8.45
N PHE A 98 7.31 12.47 -7.32
CA PHE A 98 8.20 13.58 -6.96
C PHE A 98 9.61 13.05 -6.69
N GLU A 99 10.64 13.85 -6.96
CA GLU A 99 12.05 13.42 -6.83
C GLU A 99 12.47 13.14 -5.37
N ASP A 100 12.45 14.14 -4.50
CA ASP A 100 12.46 14.05 -3.01
C ASP A 100 12.43 15.47 -2.41
N GLU A 101 13.25 16.37 -2.97
CA GLU A 101 13.67 17.64 -2.36
C GLU A 101 12.54 18.65 -2.04
N TYR A 102 11.35 18.43 -2.60
CA TYR A 102 10.22 19.33 -2.42
C TYR A 102 9.35 19.00 -1.20
N SER A 103 9.16 17.72 -0.85
CA SER A 103 8.26 17.32 0.24
C SER A 103 8.77 17.79 1.61
N ARG A 104 10.10 17.72 1.84
CA ARG A 104 10.75 18.16 3.08
C ARG A 104 10.71 19.68 3.30
N LYS A 105 10.69 20.49 2.22
CA LYS A 105 10.76 21.97 2.32
C LYS A 105 9.41 22.63 2.59
N THR A 106 8.28 21.94 2.42
CA THR A 106 6.95 22.55 2.53
C THR A 106 6.20 22.25 3.82
N SER A 107 6.43 21.11 4.49
CA SER A 107 5.54 20.68 5.60
C SER A 107 6.12 20.78 7.02
N GLY A 108 7.44 20.92 7.20
CA GLY A 108 8.05 20.87 8.54
C GLY A 108 7.75 19.57 9.32
N LEU A 109 7.17 18.56 8.65
CA LEU A 109 6.70 17.31 9.22
C LEU A 109 7.66 16.20 8.83
N GLU A 110 8.06 15.39 9.81
CA GLU A 110 8.99 14.27 9.60
C GLU A 110 8.39 13.20 8.66
N ARG A 111 9.06 12.97 7.52
CA ARG A 111 9.08 11.74 6.69
C ARG A 111 7.74 11.00 6.48
N ARG A 112 6.63 11.67 6.20
CA ARG A 112 5.38 10.97 5.87
C ARG A 112 4.69 11.65 4.70
N GLY A 113 4.14 10.80 3.84
CA GLY A 113 3.63 11.11 2.51
C GLY A 113 2.58 12.19 2.47
N TRP A 114 2.36 12.68 1.26
CA TRP A 114 1.24 13.54 0.95
C TRP A 114 0.19 12.67 0.26
N VAL A 115 -0.88 12.30 0.98
CA VAL A 115 -2.19 12.37 0.32
C VAL A 115 -2.37 13.85 -0.04
N ALA A 116 -2.94 14.19 -1.19
CA ALA A 116 -3.32 15.57 -1.53
C ALA A 116 -4.49 16.09 -0.65
N SER A 117 -4.40 15.83 0.65
CA SER A 117 -5.29 16.17 1.73
C SER A 117 -4.39 16.67 2.85
N MET A 118 -4.38 17.99 3.07
CA MET A 118 -4.55 18.59 4.41
C MET A 118 -4.05 20.03 4.54
N GLU A 119 -3.31 20.63 3.59
CA GLU A 119 -2.83 22.02 3.78
C GLU A 119 -3.38 23.10 2.83
N THR A 120 -4.13 22.77 1.76
CA THR A 120 -4.56 23.81 0.80
C THR A 120 -5.96 24.38 1.00
N GLY A 121 -6.68 24.05 2.08
CA GLY A 121 -7.88 24.80 2.47
C GLY A 121 -8.99 24.91 1.42
N VAL A 122 -9.03 24.01 0.42
CA VAL A 122 -10.07 24.00 -0.60
C VAL A 122 -11.08 22.90 -0.26
N ARG A 123 -12.36 23.30 -0.17
CA ARG A 123 -13.52 22.42 -0.01
C ARG A 123 -13.62 21.48 -1.22
N TYR A 124 -13.21 20.22 -1.05
CA TYR A 124 -12.96 19.27 -2.13
C TYR A 124 -13.76 17.95 -2.03
N GLY A 125 -15.00 18.00 -1.56
CA GLY A 125 -15.86 16.82 -1.39
C GLY A 125 -16.13 16.01 -2.68
N GLU A 126 -15.84 16.55 -3.88
CA GLU A 126 -16.10 15.86 -5.16
C GLU A 126 -14.84 15.55 -5.99
N ALA A 127 -13.70 16.24 -5.77
CA ALA A 127 -12.46 15.95 -6.52
C ALA A 127 -11.54 14.95 -5.81
N MET A 128 -11.73 14.73 -4.50
CA MET A 128 -11.05 13.67 -3.75
C MET A 128 -11.64 12.28 -4.03
N LEU A 129 -12.84 12.22 -4.61
CA LEU A 129 -13.58 10.98 -4.92
C LEU A 129 -12.82 9.99 -5.82
N HIS A 130 -11.82 10.47 -6.59
CA HIS A 130 -10.99 9.73 -7.54
C HIS A 130 -9.55 10.25 -7.64
N GLY A 131 -9.06 10.92 -6.59
CA GLY A 131 -7.87 11.78 -6.64
C GLY A 131 -6.54 11.06 -6.95
N PRO A 132 -5.52 11.81 -7.40
CA PRO A 132 -4.17 11.27 -7.60
C PRO A 132 -3.53 10.82 -6.29
N VAL A 133 -2.75 9.76 -6.34
CA VAL A 133 -1.79 9.42 -5.28
C VAL A 133 -0.47 10.11 -5.57
N ALA A 134 0.11 10.80 -4.58
CA ALA A 134 1.38 11.49 -4.71
C ALA A 134 2.46 10.76 -3.89
N LEU A 135 3.57 10.41 -4.53
CA LEU A 135 4.66 9.65 -3.88
C LEU A 135 6.01 10.33 -4.11
N SER A 136 6.84 10.38 -3.06
CA SER A 136 8.28 10.63 -3.19
C SER A 136 8.95 9.38 -3.76
N TRP A 137 9.76 9.54 -4.81
CA TRP A 137 10.49 8.43 -5.41
C TRP A 137 11.56 7.89 -4.46
N GLU A 138 12.28 8.75 -3.74
CA GLU A 138 13.26 8.32 -2.72
C GLU A 138 12.60 7.42 -1.66
N ASP A 139 11.48 7.84 -1.08
CA ASP A 139 10.77 7.06 -0.07
C ASP A 139 10.14 5.78 -0.65
N THR A 140 9.62 5.85 -1.88
CA THR A 140 9.08 4.69 -2.61
C THR A 140 10.14 3.62 -2.84
N LEU A 141 11.32 4.02 -3.31
CA LEU A 141 12.41 3.11 -3.60
C LEU A 141 13.01 2.55 -2.30
N ARG A 142 13.09 3.37 -1.25
CA ARG A 142 13.50 2.93 0.08
C ARG A 142 12.56 1.84 0.62
N GLY A 143 11.26 2.07 0.60
CA GLY A 143 10.25 1.10 1.05
C GLY A 143 10.31 -0.21 0.27
N ALA A 144 10.57 -0.16 -1.04
CA ALA A 144 10.74 -1.36 -1.85
C ALA A 144 12.00 -2.17 -1.46
N ARG A 145 13.10 -1.48 -1.17
CA ARG A 145 14.42 -2.11 -0.93
C ARG A 145 14.60 -2.59 0.51
N ILE A 146 14.02 -1.89 1.49
CA ILE A 146 14.17 -2.16 2.93
C ILE A 146 12.84 -2.69 3.49
N PRO A 147 12.59 -4.01 3.46
CA PRO A 147 11.28 -4.61 3.75
C PRO A 147 11.05 -4.85 5.25
N ASN A 148 11.80 -4.19 6.14
CA ASN A 148 11.80 -4.49 7.58
C ASN A 148 12.03 -3.29 8.50
N ASP A 149 12.01 -2.05 8.00
CA ASP A 149 12.11 -0.86 8.86
C ASP A 149 10.75 -0.40 9.37
N GLY A 150 9.66 -0.98 8.86
CA GLY A 150 8.28 -0.68 9.26
C GLY A 150 7.73 0.58 8.62
N PHE A 151 8.37 1.08 7.57
CA PHE A 151 7.96 2.25 6.81
C PHE A 151 7.89 1.90 5.32
N ASN A 152 6.70 2.06 4.74
CA ASN A 152 6.51 1.89 3.30
C ASN A 152 5.46 2.88 2.81
N LEU A 153 5.92 3.93 2.14
CA LEU A 153 5.05 5.00 1.65
C LEU A 153 3.97 4.49 0.70
N VAL A 154 4.29 3.54 -0.18
CA VAL A 154 3.29 2.99 -1.11
C VAL A 154 2.24 2.21 -0.35
N TYR A 155 2.61 1.39 0.62
CA TYR A 155 1.62 0.68 1.45
C TYR A 155 0.73 1.65 2.23
N HIS A 156 1.31 2.72 2.75
CA HIS A 156 0.59 3.74 3.50
C HIS A 156 -0.49 4.42 2.64
N GLU A 157 -0.08 5.02 1.51
CA GLU A 157 -0.98 5.77 0.64
C GLU A 157 -2.04 4.86 0.01
N PHE A 158 -1.66 3.64 -0.38
CA PHE A 158 -2.61 2.70 -0.95
C PHE A 158 -3.55 2.08 0.08
N ALA A 159 -3.17 1.99 1.36
CA ALA A 159 -4.10 1.62 2.43
C ALA A 159 -5.24 2.65 2.57
N HIS A 160 -4.95 3.95 2.44
CA HIS A 160 -5.98 4.99 2.41
C HIS A 160 -6.94 4.84 1.23
N ILE A 161 -6.45 4.40 0.07
CA ILE A 161 -7.30 4.11 -1.09
C ILE A 161 -8.21 2.92 -0.83
N LEU A 162 -7.70 1.87 -0.19
CA LEU A 162 -8.50 0.71 0.18
C LEU A 162 -9.56 1.08 1.23
N ASP A 163 -9.20 1.91 2.22
CA ASP A 163 -10.15 2.44 3.20
C ASP A 163 -11.30 3.19 2.50
N PHE A 164 -10.95 4.07 1.57
CA PHE A 164 -11.91 4.87 0.80
C PHE A 164 -12.77 4.08 -0.21
N ALA A 165 -12.58 2.78 -0.36
CA ALA A 165 -13.32 2.00 -1.36
C ALA A 165 -14.85 2.00 -1.14
N ASP A 166 -15.32 2.26 0.08
CA ASP A 166 -16.74 2.42 0.42
C ASP A 166 -17.17 3.90 0.56
N PHE A 167 -16.33 4.83 0.13
CA PHE A 167 -16.47 6.28 0.25
C PHE A 167 -16.33 6.84 1.68
N SER A 168 -15.80 6.06 2.63
CA SER A 168 -15.48 6.49 4.00
C SER A 168 -13.98 6.42 4.27
N VAL A 169 -13.47 7.24 5.19
CA VAL A 169 -12.06 7.20 5.63
C VAL A 169 -12.06 7.07 7.15
N ASP A 170 -12.28 5.85 7.62
CA ASP A 170 -12.53 5.53 9.03
C ASP A 170 -11.79 4.28 9.54
N GLY A 171 -10.94 3.67 8.70
CA GLY A 171 -10.22 2.43 8.99
C GLY A 171 -11.05 1.16 8.77
N ILE A 172 -12.21 1.25 8.13
CA ILE A 172 -13.14 0.14 7.91
C ILE A 172 -13.33 -0.07 6.39
N PRO A 173 -12.52 -0.94 5.77
CA PRO A 173 -12.59 -1.20 4.34
C PRO A 173 -13.78 -2.13 4.00
N SER A 174 -15.01 -1.68 4.23
CA SER A 174 -16.21 -2.52 4.16
C SER A 174 -16.53 -3.03 2.75
N ALA A 175 -16.04 -2.33 1.72
CA ALA A 175 -16.18 -2.70 0.31
C ALA A 175 -15.54 -4.07 -0.05
N PHE A 176 -14.68 -4.62 0.81
CA PHE A 176 -13.95 -5.86 0.54
C PHE A 176 -14.66 -7.13 0.99
N GLY A 177 -15.89 -7.02 1.51
CA GLY A 177 -16.69 -8.18 1.92
C GLY A 177 -16.06 -8.91 3.10
N LEU A 178 -15.80 -8.17 4.18
CA LEU A 178 -15.36 -8.74 5.44
C LEU A 178 -16.38 -9.76 5.94
N GLU A 179 -15.91 -10.95 6.35
CA GLU A 179 -16.80 -12.03 6.81
C GLU A 179 -17.64 -11.62 8.02
N ASP A 180 -17.05 -10.81 8.91
CA ASP A 180 -17.71 -10.25 10.09
C ASP A 180 -17.31 -8.77 10.26
N LEU A 181 -18.08 -7.89 9.60
CA LEU A 181 -17.86 -6.45 9.62
C LEU A 181 -17.99 -5.86 11.04
N ASP A 182 -18.89 -6.39 11.86
CA ASP A 182 -19.12 -5.87 13.22
C ASP A 182 -17.95 -6.23 14.14
N ARG A 183 -17.43 -7.47 14.04
CA ARG A 183 -16.20 -7.87 14.75
C ARG A 183 -15.01 -7.03 14.31
N TRP A 184 -14.87 -6.72 13.02
CA TRP A 184 -13.82 -5.83 12.53
C TRP A 184 -13.92 -4.46 13.21
N LYS A 185 -15.09 -3.81 13.09
CA LYS A 185 -15.32 -2.48 13.67
C LYS A 185 -14.99 -2.44 15.15
N GLU A 186 -15.53 -3.39 15.92
CA GLU A 186 -15.30 -3.45 17.37
C GLU A 186 -13.82 -3.65 17.70
N SER A 187 -13.17 -4.63 17.07
CA SER A 187 -11.80 -5.00 17.39
C SER A 187 -10.79 -3.94 16.93
N PHE A 188 -10.96 -3.42 15.72
CA PHE A 188 -10.13 -2.35 15.18
C PHE A 188 -10.24 -1.08 16.03
N THR A 189 -11.47 -0.67 16.39
CA THR A 189 -11.70 0.51 17.25
C THR A 189 -11.07 0.33 18.64
N ARG A 190 -11.17 -0.88 19.22
CA ARG A 190 -10.55 -1.21 20.50
C ARG A 190 -9.02 -1.11 20.43
N GLU A 191 -8.38 -1.72 19.43
CA GLU A 191 -6.93 -1.65 19.24
C GLU A 191 -6.44 -0.22 19.00
N TYR A 192 -7.16 0.57 18.20
CA TYR A 192 -6.88 1.98 18.01
C TYR A 192 -6.90 2.76 19.34
N HIS A 193 -7.96 2.61 20.14
CA HIS A 193 -8.06 3.30 21.43
C HIS A 193 -7.00 2.85 22.45
N ASN A 194 -6.63 1.57 22.44
CA ASN A 194 -5.53 1.05 23.25
C ASN A 194 -4.20 1.71 22.85
N HIS A 195 -3.92 1.80 21.55
CA HIS A 195 -2.71 2.45 21.02
C HIS A 195 -2.65 3.95 21.34
N VAL A 196 -3.78 4.66 21.22
CA VAL A 196 -3.88 6.07 21.61
C VAL A 196 -3.57 6.25 23.09
N ARG A 197 -4.09 5.36 23.96
CA ARG A 197 -3.84 5.41 25.40
C ARG A 197 -2.37 5.19 25.73
N ALA A 198 -1.75 4.14 25.18
CA ALA A 198 -0.34 3.84 25.37
C ALA A 198 0.55 5.00 24.90
N THR A 199 0.24 5.57 23.73
CA THR A 199 0.95 6.73 23.18
C THR A 199 0.86 7.96 24.10
N ARG A 200 -0.32 8.25 24.66
CA ARG A 200 -0.52 9.35 25.62
C ARG A 200 0.22 9.15 26.94
N GLN A 201 0.45 7.90 27.33
CA GLN A 201 1.25 7.53 28.49
C GLN A 201 2.76 7.58 28.21
N GLY A 202 3.16 7.90 26.97
CA GLY A 202 4.57 8.00 26.56
C GLY A 202 5.21 6.66 26.24
N GLU A 203 4.43 5.58 26.11
CA GLU A 203 4.96 4.26 25.77
C GLU A 203 5.51 4.23 24.33
N HIS A 204 6.58 3.44 24.13
CA HIS A 204 7.12 3.14 22.81
C HIS A 204 6.35 1.96 22.18
N THR A 205 5.31 2.30 21.43
CA THR A 205 4.44 1.36 20.72
C THR A 205 5.07 0.91 19.39
N LEU A 206 4.67 -0.27 18.89
CA LEU A 206 5.17 -0.81 17.62
C LEU A 206 4.81 0.09 16.42
N LEU A 207 3.60 0.64 16.40
CA LEU A 207 3.10 1.51 15.31
C LEU A 207 3.56 2.99 15.47
N GLY A 208 4.22 3.33 16.58
CA GLY A 208 4.67 4.69 16.87
C GLY A 208 3.54 5.69 17.09
N ARG A 209 3.90 6.95 17.37
CA ARG A 209 2.93 7.98 17.81
C ARG A 209 1.97 8.43 16.71
N TYR A 210 2.42 8.42 15.46
CA TYR A 210 1.62 8.92 14.34
C TYR A 210 0.35 8.08 14.09
N ALA A 211 0.40 6.77 14.32
CA ALA A 211 -0.78 5.92 14.25
C ALA A 211 -1.86 6.27 15.31
N ALA A 212 -1.57 7.12 16.29
CA ALA A 212 -2.56 7.63 17.22
C ALA A 212 -3.34 8.86 16.70
N THR A 213 -3.00 9.38 15.50
CA THR A 213 -3.58 10.61 14.94
C THR A 213 -5.08 10.48 14.70
N ASN A 214 -5.49 9.44 13.95
CA ASN A 214 -6.88 9.10 13.68
C ASN A 214 -6.96 7.62 13.24
N PRO A 215 -8.17 7.02 13.11
CA PRO A 215 -8.33 5.63 12.70
C PRO A 215 -7.75 5.28 11.32
N ALA A 216 -7.81 6.19 10.35
CA ALA A 216 -7.25 5.96 9.00
C ALA A 216 -5.72 5.87 9.04
N GLU A 217 -5.05 6.75 9.79
CA GLU A 217 -3.60 6.65 10.02
C GLU A 217 -3.21 5.38 10.78
N PHE A 218 -4.09 4.94 11.69
CA PHE A 218 -3.90 3.66 12.38
C PHE A 218 -3.97 2.48 11.40
N LEU A 219 -4.92 2.49 10.44
CA LEU A 219 -5.01 1.48 9.38
C LEU A 219 -3.77 1.51 8.48
N ALA A 220 -3.38 2.68 8.01
CA ALA A 220 -2.26 2.84 7.07
C ALA A 220 -0.93 2.42 7.70
N VAL A 221 -0.61 2.90 8.91
CA VAL A 221 0.60 2.48 9.63
C VAL A 221 0.53 1.02 10.06
N GLY A 222 -0.65 0.53 10.45
CA GLY A 222 -0.88 -0.89 10.69
C GLY A 222 -0.56 -1.74 9.47
N THR A 223 -0.90 -1.25 8.26
CA THR A 223 -0.66 -1.93 6.99
C THR A 223 0.83 -1.99 6.69
N GLU A 224 1.54 -0.87 6.85
CA GLU A 224 3.01 -0.83 6.73
C GLU A 224 3.63 -1.91 7.62
N VAL A 225 3.30 -1.90 8.91
CA VAL A 225 3.87 -2.84 9.89
C VAL A 225 3.45 -4.29 9.63
N PHE A 226 2.25 -4.52 9.11
CA PHE A 226 1.77 -5.86 8.75
C PHE A 226 2.60 -6.50 7.64
N PHE A 227 2.98 -5.75 6.59
CA PHE A 227 3.79 -6.27 5.49
C PHE A 227 5.31 -6.18 5.75
N GLU A 228 5.76 -5.18 6.49
CA GLU A 228 7.20 -4.94 6.76
C GLU A 228 7.70 -5.69 8.00
N LYS A 229 6.88 -5.79 9.05
CA LYS A 229 7.27 -6.41 10.34
C LYS A 229 6.24 -7.44 10.81
N PRO A 230 5.77 -8.36 9.94
CA PRO A 230 4.64 -9.25 10.24
C PRO A 230 4.85 -10.08 11.51
N ARG A 231 6.03 -10.70 11.67
CA ARG A 231 6.34 -11.54 12.83
C ARG A 231 6.36 -10.74 14.13
N LEU A 232 6.85 -9.51 14.09
CA LEU A 232 6.86 -8.64 15.27
C LEU A 232 5.46 -8.15 15.63
N MET A 233 4.63 -7.86 14.62
CA MET A 233 3.22 -7.52 14.81
C MET A 233 2.43 -8.71 15.38
N GLN A 234 2.63 -9.92 14.85
CA GLN A 234 2.01 -11.13 15.35
C GLN A 234 2.32 -11.38 16.84
N VAL A 235 3.53 -11.06 17.29
CA VAL A 235 3.93 -11.23 18.70
C VAL A 235 3.40 -10.08 19.58
N ARG A 236 3.51 -8.82 19.14
CA ARG A 236 3.21 -7.66 20.00
C ARG A 236 1.77 -7.16 19.91
N LEU A 237 1.09 -7.41 18.80
CA LEU A 237 -0.27 -6.97 18.48
C LEU A 237 -1.06 -8.12 17.80
N PRO A 238 -1.17 -9.30 18.43
CA PRO A 238 -1.75 -10.49 17.79
C PRO A 238 -3.17 -10.28 17.29
N GLN A 239 -4.03 -9.58 18.05
CA GLN A 239 -5.40 -9.31 17.63
C GLN A 239 -5.46 -8.43 16.37
N LEU A 240 -4.60 -7.41 16.30
CA LEU A 240 -4.50 -6.55 15.12
C LEU A 240 -3.90 -7.30 13.93
N PHE A 241 -2.90 -8.16 14.16
CA PHE A 241 -2.33 -9.01 13.12
C PHE A 241 -3.38 -9.95 12.51
N ASP A 242 -4.20 -10.60 13.35
CA ASP A 242 -5.26 -11.49 12.88
C ASP A 242 -6.32 -10.74 12.06
N LEU A 243 -6.72 -9.54 12.48
CA LEU A 243 -7.59 -8.67 11.68
C LEU A 243 -6.97 -8.43 10.30
N PHE A 244 -5.73 -7.93 10.25
CA PHE A 244 -5.08 -7.59 8.99
C PHE A 244 -4.87 -8.82 8.09
N ARG A 245 -4.57 -9.98 8.67
CA ARG A 245 -4.49 -11.27 7.96
C ARG A 245 -5.82 -11.63 7.31
N GLU A 246 -6.94 -11.47 8.03
CA GLU A 246 -8.27 -11.74 7.50
C GLU A 246 -8.67 -10.73 6.41
N PHE A 247 -8.39 -9.44 6.62
CA PHE A 247 -8.67 -8.41 5.63
C PHE A 247 -7.86 -8.61 4.35
N TYR A 248 -6.53 -8.66 4.45
CA TYR A 248 -5.66 -8.82 3.28
C TYR A 248 -5.67 -10.23 2.70
N ARG A 249 -6.22 -11.21 3.42
CA ARG A 249 -6.22 -12.65 3.07
C ARG A 249 -4.81 -13.17 2.76
N GLN A 250 -3.84 -12.65 3.48
CA GLN A 250 -2.41 -12.89 3.30
C GLN A 250 -1.76 -13.11 4.65
N ASN A 251 -0.70 -13.92 4.70
CA ASN A 251 0.10 -14.11 5.91
C ASN A 251 1.58 -13.80 5.65
N PRO A 252 1.99 -12.51 5.67
CA PRO A 252 3.37 -12.13 5.41
C PRO A 252 4.39 -12.68 6.43
N ALA A 253 3.94 -13.17 7.59
CA ALA A 253 4.82 -13.81 8.57
C ALA A 253 5.45 -15.11 8.05
N GLU A 254 4.77 -15.76 7.09
CA GLU A 254 5.18 -17.02 6.46
C GLU A 254 6.01 -16.83 5.19
N TRP A 255 6.12 -15.60 4.68
CA TRP A 255 7.00 -15.29 3.55
C TRP A 255 8.46 -15.59 3.91
N LYS A 256 9.16 -16.28 3.01
CA LYS A 256 10.54 -16.71 3.23
C LYS A 256 11.43 -15.89 2.31
N ALA A 257 12.48 -15.29 2.86
CA ALA A 257 13.56 -14.81 2.02
C ALA A 257 14.20 -16.03 1.33
N ASP A 258 14.46 -15.94 0.02
CA ASP A 258 15.28 -16.91 -0.67
C ASP A 258 16.63 -17.02 0.06
N GLU A 259 16.93 -18.18 0.63
CA GLU A 259 18.24 -18.50 1.21
C GLU A 259 19.31 -18.70 0.11
N THR A 260 18.93 -18.60 -1.16
CA THR A 260 19.78 -18.81 -2.33
C THR A 260 20.21 -17.51 -2.98
N GLN A 261 21.17 -16.82 -2.37
CA GLN A 261 22.11 -15.91 -3.07
C GLN A 261 23.36 -15.54 -2.24
N GLU A 262 23.80 -16.43 -1.33
CA GLU A 262 25.16 -16.41 -0.79
C GLU A 262 25.84 -17.75 -1.11
N SER A 263 26.36 -17.88 -2.33
CA SER A 263 27.32 -18.92 -2.71
C SER A 263 28.18 -18.44 -3.86
#